data_AF-T5AD72-F1
#
_entry.id   AF-T5AD72-F1
#
_cell.length_a   1.000
_cell.length_b   1.000
_cell.length_c   1.000
_cell.angle_alpha   90.00
_cell.angle_beta   90.00
_cell.angle_gamma   90.00
#
_symmetry.space_group_name_H-M   'P 1'
#
loop_
_entity.id
_entity.type
_entity.pdbx_description
1 polymer ?
#
loop_
_entity_poly.entity_id
_entity_poly.type
_entity_poly.pdbx_seq_one_letter_code
_entity_poly.pdbx_strand_id
1 'polypeptide(L)'
;MSSKVLSRASETLLSYSPPATSGPGFRVISVASYSSSSSSDSNAESVEIPENLNSLQFLQFAGFSEDAASVIWRSWSSAGVERHWVVDEAKHYVREMGKVRDACSASDDWNGAFRAMGMSQEFCDRVMNPAFDLVRLTECACYWALDTIDEAFHYLSVLDQRIQQTQLAARGPAPLANIADDMAPPQQAENRTMFFKGGTQSRPAFEGQATKDCTDT
;
A
#
# COMPACT_ATOMS: atom_id res chain seq x y z
N MET A 1 -4.20 1.87 -32.67
CA MET A 1 -3.72 1.76 -31.28
C MET A 1 -3.23 3.14 -30.87
N SER A 2 -4.03 3.88 -30.10
CA SER A 2 -3.82 5.31 -29.85
C SER A 2 -3.11 5.50 -28.51
N SER A 3 -1.82 5.81 -28.56
CA SER A 3 -1.05 6.22 -27.38
C SER A 3 -1.54 7.61 -26.95
N LYS A 4 -2.24 7.69 -25.82
CA LYS A 4 -2.59 8.97 -25.20
C LYS A 4 -1.35 9.53 -24.53
N VAL A 5 -0.66 10.42 -25.25
CA VAL A 5 0.42 11.23 -24.70
C VAL A 5 -0.21 12.16 -23.64
N LEU A 6 0.20 12.00 -22.39
CA LEU A 6 -0.15 12.92 -21.31
C LEU A 6 0.36 14.31 -21.69
N SER A 7 -0.52 15.31 -21.60
CA SER A 7 -0.20 16.70 -21.95
C SER A 7 0.94 17.22 -21.07
N ARG A 8 1.86 18.00 -21.63
CA ARG A 8 2.94 18.70 -20.87
C ARG A 8 2.40 19.51 -19.68
N ALA A 9 1.14 19.97 -19.75
CA ALA A 9 0.50 20.69 -18.66
C ALA A 9 0.28 19.82 -17.40
N SER A 10 0.06 18.51 -17.56
CA SER A 10 -0.07 17.58 -16.43
C SER A 10 1.27 17.25 -15.77
N GLU A 11 2.40 17.35 -16.49
CA GLU A 11 3.74 17.18 -15.89
C GLU A 11 4.12 18.38 -15.02
N THR A 12 3.72 19.59 -15.40
CA THR A 12 3.95 20.80 -14.58
C THR A 12 3.07 20.88 -13.33
N LEU A 13 1.91 20.22 -13.30
CA LEU A 13 1.08 20.16 -12.08
C LEU A 13 1.73 19.30 -10.98
N LEU A 14 2.54 18.30 -11.34
CA LEU A 14 3.30 17.51 -10.37
C LEU A 14 4.52 18.27 -9.82
N SER A 15 5.05 19.25 -10.55
CA SER A 15 6.16 20.09 -10.05
C SER A 15 5.70 21.26 -9.18
N TYR A 16 4.40 21.57 -9.20
CA TYR A 16 3.79 22.71 -8.52
C TYR A 16 2.79 22.27 -7.44
N SER A 17 3.10 21.20 -6.72
CA SER A 17 2.39 20.98 -5.47
C SER A 17 2.85 22.07 -4.48
N PRO A 18 1.94 22.87 -3.89
CA PRO A 18 2.32 23.77 -2.80
C PRO A 18 3.05 22.97 -1.72
N PRO A 19 3.95 23.60 -0.93
CA PRO A 19 4.80 22.89 0.02
C PRO A 19 3.90 22.05 0.92
N ALA A 20 3.98 20.73 0.76
CA ALA A 20 3.30 19.81 1.66
C ALA A 20 3.84 20.12 3.07
N THR A 21 2.95 20.50 3.98
CA THR A 21 3.35 20.72 5.36
C THR A 21 3.62 19.36 5.97
N SER A 22 4.87 19.09 6.33
CA SER A 22 5.26 17.84 6.97
C SER A 22 4.80 17.90 8.44
N GLY A 23 3.80 17.09 8.78
CA GLY A 23 3.45 16.79 10.16
C GLY A 23 4.29 15.61 10.69
N PRO A 24 4.28 15.34 12.00
CA PRO A 24 4.96 14.17 12.56
C PRO A 24 4.29 12.87 12.06
N GLY A 25 4.88 12.23 11.05
CA GLY A 25 4.45 10.94 10.49
C GLY A 25 3.45 11.02 9.32
N PHE A 26 2.98 12.21 8.97
CA PHE A 26 2.05 12.45 7.87
C PHE A 26 2.51 13.59 6.96
N ARG A 27 2.18 13.47 5.67
CA ARG A 27 2.22 14.57 4.70
C ARG A 27 0.81 15.06 4.47
N VAL A 28 0.58 16.34 4.73
CA VAL A 28 -0.72 16.96 4.51
C VAL A 28 -0.72 17.57 3.11
N ILE A 29 -1.63 17.11 2.26
CA ILE A 29 -1.86 17.70 0.93
C ILE A 29 -3.21 18.41 0.95
N SER A 30 -3.21 19.69 0.59
CA SER A 30 -4.45 20.45 0.44
C SER A 30 -5.17 20.05 -0.85
N VAL A 31 -6.45 19.72 -0.74
CA VAL A 31 -7.33 19.34 -1.86
C VAL A 31 -7.47 20.48 -2.89
N ALA A 32 -7.31 21.72 -2.44
CA ALA A 32 -7.31 22.91 -3.29
C ALA A 32 -6.23 22.88 -4.39
N SER A 33 -5.20 22.04 -4.24
CA SER A 33 -4.08 21.94 -5.20
C SER A 33 -4.45 21.18 -6.48
N TYR A 34 -5.51 20.35 -6.44
CA TYR A 34 -5.90 19.50 -7.58
C TYR A 34 -7.36 19.68 -8.04
N SER A 35 -8.20 20.36 -7.26
CA SER A 35 -9.55 20.73 -7.70
C SER A 35 -9.51 21.98 -8.59
N SER A 36 -9.67 21.78 -9.91
CA SER A 36 -9.88 22.89 -10.88
C SER A 36 -11.27 23.54 -10.78
N SER A 37 -12.13 23.05 -9.86
CA SER A 37 -13.48 23.57 -9.64
C SER A 37 -13.45 24.66 -8.57
N SER A 38 -13.76 25.88 -8.97
CA SER A 38 -13.85 27.09 -8.14
C SER A 38 -15.09 27.08 -7.24
N SER A 39 -15.25 26.08 -6.38
CA SER A 39 -16.26 26.08 -5.31
C SER A 39 -15.61 26.67 -4.06
N SER A 40 -15.98 27.90 -3.73
CA SER A 40 -15.54 28.67 -2.56
C SER A 40 -16.07 28.14 -1.23
N ASP A 41 -16.16 26.82 -1.05
CA ASP A 41 -16.41 26.23 0.27
C ASP A 41 -15.09 26.20 1.04
N SER A 42 -15.02 27.06 2.05
CA SER A 42 -13.82 27.45 2.80
C SER A 42 -13.28 26.39 3.77
N ASN A 43 -13.73 25.15 3.68
CA ASN A 43 -13.08 24.03 4.35
C ASN A 43 -12.23 23.32 3.30
N ALA A 44 -11.01 23.85 3.09
CA ALA A 44 -10.01 23.17 2.30
C ALA A 44 -9.72 21.82 2.97
N GLU A 45 -10.46 20.80 2.56
CA GLU A 45 -10.25 19.43 2.99
C GLU A 45 -8.78 19.11 2.71
N SER A 46 -8.11 18.51 3.69
CA SER A 46 -6.70 18.18 3.61
C SER A 46 -6.58 16.70 3.81
N VAL A 47 -5.87 16.04 2.90
CA VAL A 47 -5.65 14.60 2.99
C VAL A 47 -4.32 14.36 3.68
N GLU A 48 -4.35 13.59 4.77
CA GLU A 48 -3.17 13.14 5.49
C GLU A 48 -2.67 11.84 4.88
N ILE A 49 -1.44 11.86 4.37
CA ILE A 49 -0.81 10.70 3.72
C ILE A 49 0.33 10.20 4.62
N PRO A 50 0.32 8.93 5.05
CA PRO A 50 1.41 8.36 5.83
C PRO A 50 2.75 8.41 5.07
N GLU A 51 3.84 8.75 5.75
CA GLU A 51 5.18 8.77 5.13
C GLU A 51 5.78 7.38 4.94
N ASN A 52 5.39 6.41 5.77
CA ASN A 52 5.95 5.08 5.77
C ASN A 52 4.84 4.04 5.74
N LEU A 53 4.95 3.05 4.85
CA LEU A 53 4.00 1.94 4.72
C LEU A 53 4.00 1.03 5.94
N ASN A 54 5.13 0.90 6.63
CA ASN A 54 5.27 0.15 7.87
C ASN A 54 5.15 1.08 9.08
N SER A 55 3.97 1.66 9.27
CA SER A 55 3.70 2.61 10.36
C SER A 55 2.31 2.44 10.97
N LEU A 56 2.12 3.00 12.17
CA LEU A 56 0.80 3.09 12.81
C LEU A 56 -0.16 3.97 11.98
N GLN A 57 0.38 5.03 11.37
CA GLN A 57 -0.33 5.98 10.52
C GLN A 57 -0.92 5.29 9.29
N PHE A 58 -0.20 4.34 8.70
CA PHE A 58 -0.73 3.51 7.63
C PHE A 58 -1.98 2.74 8.06
N LEU A 59 -1.98 2.13 9.24
CA LEU A 59 -3.14 1.38 9.74
C LEU A 59 -4.36 2.28 9.92
N GLN A 60 -4.17 3.48 10.48
CA GLN A 60 -5.25 4.46 10.59
C GLN A 60 -5.76 4.91 9.21
N PHE A 61 -4.86 5.18 8.27
CA PHE A 61 -5.21 5.52 6.89
C PHE A 61 -5.98 4.40 6.18
N ALA A 62 -5.63 3.14 6.45
CA ALA A 62 -6.34 1.96 5.94
C ALA A 62 -7.73 1.76 6.57
N GLY A 63 -8.14 2.62 7.52
CA GLY A 63 -9.47 2.63 8.10
C GLY A 63 -9.59 1.90 9.43
N PHE A 64 -8.49 1.52 10.08
CA PHE A 64 -8.54 0.97 11.45
C PHE A 64 -8.82 2.05 12.48
N SER A 65 -9.48 1.66 13.58
CA SER A 65 -9.54 2.51 14.79
C SER A 65 -8.16 2.63 15.43
N GLU A 66 -7.94 3.70 16.20
CA GLU A 66 -6.67 3.94 16.90
C GLU A 66 -6.30 2.77 17.83
N ASP A 67 -7.28 2.20 18.52
CA ASP A 67 -7.10 1.06 19.42
C ASP A 67 -6.65 -0.20 18.65
N ALA A 68 -7.34 -0.52 17.55
CA ALA A 68 -7.02 -1.69 16.73
C ALA A 68 -5.66 -1.53 16.03
N ALA A 69 -5.39 -0.35 15.46
CA ALA A 69 -4.09 -0.02 14.89
C ALA A 69 -2.96 -0.21 15.92
N SER A 70 -3.15 0.24 17.16
CA SER A 70 -2.19 0.07 18.24
C SER A 70 -1.96 -1.39 18.64
N VAL A 71 -2.99 -2.24 18.56
CA VAL A 71 -2.87 -3.69 18.81
C VAL A 71 -2.08 -4.37 17.69
N ILE A 72 -2.44 -4.10 16.44
CA ILE A 72 -1.79 -4.66 15.25
C ILE A 72 -0.31 -4.23 15.23
N TRP A 73 -0.03 -2.95 15.46
CA TRP A 73 1.33 -2.42 15.50
C TRP A 73 2.19 -3.09 16.57
N ARG A 74 1.67 -3.25 17.79
CA ARG A 74 2.38 -3.96 18.86
C ARG A 74 2.65 -5.41 18.50
N SER A 75 1.65 -6.12 17.96
CA SER A 75 1.80 -7.50 17.50
C SER A 75 2.91 -7.61 16.44
N TRP A 76 2.85 -6.77 15.40
CA TRP A 76 3.85 -6.73 14.34
C TRP A 76 5.26 -6.41 14.87
N SER A 77 5.39 -5.35 15.68
CA SER A 77 6.69 -4.92 16.23
C SER A 77 7.33 -5.96 17.16
N SER A 78 6.51 -6.78 17.83
CA SER A 78 6.97 -7.84 18.73
C SER A 78 7.44 -9.11 18.00
N ALA A 79 7.02 -9.31 16.75
CA ALA A 79 7.29 -10.53 15.99
C ALA A 79 8.73 -10.63 15.44
N GLY A 80 9.55 -9.57 15.60
CA GLY A 80 10.94 -9.56 15.15
C GLY A 80 11.13 -9.35 13.64
N VAL A 81 12.35 -9.59 13.15
CA VAL A 81 12.82 -9.22 11.79
C VAL A 81 12.18 -10.08 10.67
N GLU A 82 11.49 -11.16 11.01
CA GLU A 82 10.99 -12.11 10.00
C GLU A 82 9.73 -11.66 9.25
N ARG A 83 9.04 -10.60 9.70
CA ARG A 83 7.85 -10.10 9.01
C ARG A 83 8.18 -8.96 8.05
N HIS A 84 7.75 -9.11 6.80
CA HIS A 84 8.04 -8.14 5.74
C HIS A 84 7.23 -6.85 5.86
N TRP A 85 5.91 -6.91 6.02
CA TRP A 85 5.06 -5.72 5.97
C TRP A 85 4.00 -5.72 7.07
N VAL A 86 3.70 -4.53 7.61
CA VAL A 86 2.64 -4.36 8.62
C VAL A 86 1.25 -4.71 8.06
N VAL A 87 1.06 -4.56 6.74
CA VAL A 87 -0.19 -4.91 6.05
C VAL A 87 -0.53 -6.40 6.18
N ASP A 88 0.48 -7.28 6.17
CA ASP A 88 0.26 -8.72 6.31
C ASP A 88 -0.32 -9.06 7.70
N GLU A 89 0.17 -8.37 8.73
CA GLU A 89 -0.34 -8.53 10.10
C GLU A 89 -1.74 -7.94 10.25
N ALA A 90 -2.01 -6.79 9.63
CA ALA A 90 -3.36 -6.21 9.61
C ALA A 90 -4.37 -7.17 8.96
N LYS A 91 -4.01 -7.76 7.82
CA LYS A 91 -4.85 -8.77 7.14
C LYS A 91 -5.03 -10.02 7.97
N HIS A 92 -3.98 -10.49 8.66
CA HIS A 92 -4.09 -11.60 9.59
C HIS A 92 -5.08 -11.28 10.73
N TYR A 93 -4.96 -10.11 11.35
CA TYR A 93 -5.86 -9.65 12.40
C TYR A 93 -7.33 -9.63 11.95
N VAL A 94 -7.61 -9.04 10.78
CA VAL A 94 -8.97 -8.98 10.22
C VAL A 94 -9.53 -10.37 9.96
N ARG A 95 -8.74 -11.30 9.41
CA ARG A 95 -9.19 -12.69 9.19
C ARG A 95 -9.53 -13.40 10.50
N GLU A 96 -8.72 -13.21 11.54
CA GLU A 96 -9.00 -13.81 12.85
C GLU A 96 -10.28 -13.23 13.48
N MET A 97 -10.49 -11.92 13.39
CA MET A 97 -11.72 -11.29 13.90
C MET A 97 -12.95 -11.65 13.05
N GLY A 98 -12.79 -11.77 11.73
CA GLY A 98 -13.86 -12.19 10.82
C GLY A 98 -14.35 -13.62 11.10
N LYS A 99 -13.47 -14.53 11.53
CA LYS A 99 -13.87 -15.88 12.00
C LYS A 99 -14.77 -15.82 13.24
N VAL A 100 -14.61 -14.81 14.10
CA VAL A 100 -15.43 -14.62 15.29
C VAL A 100 -16.77 -14.00 14.93
N ARG A 101 -16.75 -13.01 14.03
CA ARG A 101 -17.94 -12.27 13.62
C ARG A 101 -17.80 -11.72 12.21
N ASP A 102 -18.65 -12.20 11.31
CA ASP A 102 -18.77 -11.69 9.95
C ASP A 102 -20.24 -11.35 9.65
N ALA A 103 -20.47 -10.58 8.59
CA ALA A 103 -21.78 -10.22 8.09
C ALA A 103 -21.78 -10.38 6.56
N CYS A 104 -22.69 -11.18 6.01
CA CYS A 104 -22.75 -11.48 4.57
C CYS A 104 -24.12 -11.19 3.97
N SER A 105 -25.15 -11.06 4.80
CA SER A 105 -26.54 -10.83 4.39
C SER A 105 -27.04 -9.46 4.84
N ALA A 106 -28.10 -8.96 4.20
CA ALA A 106 -28.68 -7.66 4.54
C ALA A 106 -29.25 -7.56 5.97
N SER A 107 -29.61 -8.69 6.57
CA SER A 107 -30.12 -8.77 7.94
C SER A 107 -29.04 -8.86 9.02
N ASP A 108 -27.79 -9.10 8.63
CA ASP A 108 -26.69 -9.25 9.59
C ASP A 108 -26.29 -7.91 10.21
N ASP A 109 -25.67 -7.95 11.38
CA ASP A 109 -25.13 -6.75 12.03
C ASP A 109 -23.75 -6.38 11.45
N TRP A 110 -23.78 -5.72 10.29
CA TRP A 110 -22.60 -5.23 9.58
C TRP A 110 -21.73 -4.27 10.41
N ASN A 111 -22.36 -3.33 11.13
CA ASN A 111 -21.63 -2.39 11.99
C ASN A 111 -20.91 -3.14 13.12
N GLY A 112 -21.58 -4.12 13.73
CA GLY A 112 -20.99 -4.98 14.73
C GLY A 112 -19.83 -5.83 14.21
N ALA A 113 -19.93 -6.33 12.97
CA ALA A 113 -18.86 -7.09 12.31
C ALA A 113 -17.63 -6.21 12.03
N PHE A 114 -17.80 -5.03 11.42
CA PHE A 114 -16.69 -4.11 11.17
C PHE A 114 -16.01 -3.62 12.45
N ARG A 115 -16.79 -3.31 13.49
CA ARG A 115 -16.22 -2.94 14.79
C ARG A 115 -15.46 -4.09 15.45
N ALA A 116 -15.94 -5.33 15.33
CA ALA A 116 -15.23 -6.51 15.83
C ALA A 116 -13.89 -6.71 15.10
N MET A 117 -13.81 -6.37 13.82
CA MET A 117 -12.58 -6.34 13.03
C MET A 117 -11.68 -5.12 13.28
N GLY A 118 -12.07 -4.22 14.19
CA GLY A 118 -11.28 -3.05 14.55
C GLY A 118 -11.35 -1.90 13.54
N MET A 119 -12.33 -1.90 12.62
CA MET A 119 -12.52 -0.80 11.67
C MET A 119 -13.05 0.46 12.38
N SER A 120 -12.67 1.62 11.88
CA SER A 120 -13.08 2.92 12.40
C SER A 120 -14.56 3.20 12.13
N GLN A 121 -15.14 4.12 12.90
CA GLN A 121 -16.53 4.54 12.66
C GLN A 121 -16.69 5.20 11.29
N GLU A 122 -15.72 6.02 10.89
CA GLU A 122 -15.72 6.67 9.57
C GLU A 122 -15.73 5.64 8.43
N PHE A 123 -14.94 4.57 8.56
CA PHE A 123 -14.99 3.46 7.60
C PHE A 123 -16.38 2.83 7.55
N CYS A 124 -16.97 2.53 8.71
CA CYS A 124 -18.31 1.95 8.80
C CYS A 124 -19.35 2.86 8.11
N ASP A 125 -19.33 4.17 8.39
CA ASP A 125 -20.27 5.13 7.83
C ASP A 125 -20.17 5.21 6.29
N ARG A 126 -18.96 5.10 5.74
CA ARG A 126 -18.73 5.09 4.29
C ARG A 126 -19.26 3.81 3.63
N VAL A 127 -18.97 2.64 4.20
CA VAL A 127 -19.40 1.35 3.64
C VAL A 127 -20.91 1.15 3.81
N MET A 128 -21.48 1.61 4.92
CA MET A 128 -22.92 1.49 5.22
C MET A 128 -23.78 2.55 4.52
N ASN A 129 -23.21 3.33 3.60
CA ASN A 129 -23.98 4.26 2.78
C ASN A 129 -24.99 3.48 1.90
N PRO A 130 -26.30 3.77 1.99
CA PRO A 130 -27.33 3.04 1.24
C PRO A 130 -27.15 3.05 -0.27
N ALA A 131 -26.44 4.05 -0.82
CA ALA A 131 -26.12 4.10 -2.24
C ALA A 131 -25.22 2.93 -2.70
N PHE A 132 -24.52 2.29 -1.77
CA PHE A 132 -23.62 1.16 -2.04
C PHE A 132 -24.17 -0.19 -1.59
N ASP A 133 -25.45 -0.29 -1.19
CA ASP A 133 -26.02 -1.55 -0.71
C ASP A 133 -25.88 -2.70 -1.70
N LEU A 134 -26.11 -2.44 -3.00
CA LEU A 134 -25.96 -3.46 -4.04
C LEU A 134 -24.54 -4.00 -4.15
N VAL A 135 -23.53 -3.15 -3.92
CA VAL A 135 -22.12 -3.56 -3.96
C VAL A 135 -21.75 -4.22 -2.64
N ARG A 136 -22.07 -3.60 -1.50
CA ARG A 136 -21.80 -4.13 -0.17
C ARG A 136 -22.29 -5.58 -0.01
N LEU A 137 -23.48 -5.90 -0.53
CA LEU A 137 -24.08 -7.23 -0.42
C LEU A 137 -23.54 -8.28 -1.41
N THR A 138 -22.54 -7.98 -2.24
CA THR A 138 -21.92 -9.00 -3.11
C THR A 138 -20.94 -9.90 -2.37
N GLU A 139 -20.41 -9.46 -1.23
CA GLU A 139 -19.37 -10.13 -0.45
C GLU A 139 -19.60 -9.91 1.05
N CYS A 140 -18.85 -10.61 1.90
CA CYS A 140 -18.95 -10.45 3.36
C CYS A 140 -18.16 -9.24 3.90
N ALA A 141 -18.44 -8.82 5.13
CA ALA A 141 -17.77 -7.70 5.78
C ALA A 141 -16.25 -7.93 5.88
N CYS A 142 -15.81 -9.15 6.19
CA CYS A 142 -14.38 -9.50 6.22
C CYS A 142 -13.70 -9.25 4.87
N TYR A 143 -14.36 -9.59 3.75
CA TYR A 143 -13.85 -9.32 2.41
C TYR A 143 -13.65 -7.81 2.20
N TRP A 144 -14.66 -6.99 2.47
CA TRP A 144 -14.58 -5.54 2.25
C TRP A 144 -13.52 -4.84 3.11
N ALA A 145 -13.33 -5.31 4.35
CA ALA A 145 -12.25 -4.84 5.19
C ALA A 145 -10.87 -5.17 4.60
N LEU A 146 -10.67 -6.41 4.14
CA LEU A 146 -9.42 -6.84 3.50
C LEU A 146 -9.14 -6.10 2.18
N ASP A 147 -10.16 -5.95 1.34
CA ASP A 147 -10.07 -5.25 0.05
C ASP A 147 -9.68 -3.79 0.24
N THR A 148 -10.29 -3.11 1.22
CA THR A 148 -9.93 -1.72 1.57
C THR A 148 -8.48 -1.59 2.01
N ILE A 149 -7.98 -2.55 2.82
CA ILE A 149 -6.58 -2.55 3.27
C ILE A 149 -5.63 -2.75 2.09
N ASP A 150 -5.94 -3.67 1.18
CA ASP A 150 -5.15 -3.93 -0.02
C ASP A 150 -5.13 -2.71 -0.96
N GLU A 151 -6.27 -2.08 -1.18
CA GLU A 151 -6.38 -0.86 -2.00
C GLU A 151 -5.59 0.30 -1.38
N ALA A 152 -5.70 0.50 -0.06
CA ALA A 152 -4.93 1.53 0.65
C ALA A 152 -3.42 1.30 0.53
N PHE A 153 -2.97 0.06 0.69
CA PHE A 153 -1.56 -0.30 0.54
C PHE A 153 -1.08 -0.12 -0.90
N HIS A 154 -1.87 -0.56 -1.88
CA HIS A 154 -1.55 -0.40 -3.30
C HIS A 154 -1.42 1.08 -3.68
N TYR A 155 -2.40 1.90 -3.28
CA TYR A 155 -2.42 3.34 -3.51
C TYR A 155 -1.14 4.00 -2.98
N LEU A 156 -0.79 3.76 -1.72
CA LEU A 156 0.39 4.36 -1.11
C LEU A 156 1.70 3.83 -1.70
N SER A 157 1.76 2.55 -2.09
CA SER A 157 2.93 1.97 -2.76
C SER A 157 3.18 2.61 -4.12
N VAL A 158 2.12 2.82 -4.91
CA VAL A 158 2.22 3.51 -6.21
C VAL A 158 2.62 4.98 -6.02
N LEU A 159 2.10 5.64 -4.99
CA LEU A 159 2.44 7.02 -4.66
C LEU A 159 3.92 7.15 -4.28
N ASP A 160 4.42 6.28 -3.40
CA ASP A 160 5.83 6.26 -2.98
C ASP A 160 6.77 6.04 -4.17
N GLN A 161 6.46 5.09 -5.06
CA GLN A 161 7.22 4.87 -6.29
C GLN A 161 7.30 6.12 -7.17
N ARG A 162 6.19 6.84 -7.34
CA ARG A 162 6.16 8.09 -8.12
C ARG A 162 7.00 9.19 -7.47
N ILE A 163 6.94 9.31 -6.15
CA ILE A 163 7.76 10.28 -5.40
C ILE A 163 9.25 9.96 -5.59
N GLN A 164 9.64 8.69 -5.44
CA GLN A 164 11.03 8.26 -5.63
C GLN A 164 11.53 8.52 -7.06
N GLN A 165 10.73 8.19 -8.07
CA GLN A 165 11.07 8.47 -9.48
C GLN A 165 11.26 9.96 -9.74
N THR A 166 10.39 10.80 -9.17
CA THR A 166 10.47 12.26 -9.30
C THR A 166 11.73 12.81 -8.63
N GLN A 167 12.09 12.30 -7.45
CA GLN A 167 13.32 12.69 -6.75
C GLN A 167 14.58 12.27 -7.52
N LEU A 168 14.59 11.09 -8.14
CA LEU A 168 15.70 10.63 -8.97
C LEU A 168 15.85 11.50 -10.23
N ALA A 169 14.74 11.88 -10.89
CA ALA A 169 14.76 12.78 -12.04
C ALA A 169 15.24 14.19 -11.68
N ALA A 170 14.79 14.72 -10.53
CA ALA A 170 15.18 16.05 -10.04
C ALA A 170 16.66 16.14 -9.64
N ARG A 171 17.28 15.02 -9.25
CA ARG A 171 18.73 14.95 -8.99
C ARG A 171 19.60 15.09 -10.24
N GLY A 172 18.99 15.06 -11.44
CA GLY A 172 19.68 15.13 -12.72
C GLY A 172 20.60 13.93 -12.97
N PRO A 173 21.04 13.69 -14.22
CA PRO A 173 22.23 12.89 -14.43
C PRO A 173 23.36 13.57 -13.65
N ALA A 174 23.97 12.86 -12.70
CA ALA A 174 25.17 13.34 -12.05
C ALA A 174 26.09 13.90 -13.13
N PRO A 175 26.63 15.13 -12.99
CA PRO A 175 27.57 15.65 -13.97
C PRO A 175 28.63 14.57 -14.14
N LEU A 176 28.68 13.97 -15.32
CA LEU A 176 29.75 13.06 -15.70
C LEU A 176 30.99 13.94 -15.62
N ALA A 177 31.62 13.93 -14.45
CA ALA A 177 32.90 14.55 -14.26
C ALA A 177 33.77 13.99 -15.37
N ASN A 178 34.24 14.89 -16.23
CA ASN A 178 35.13 14.60 -17.33
C ASN A 178 36.26 13.69 -16.84
N ILE A 179 36.14 12.38 -17.05
CA ILE A 179 37.27 11.46 -17.08
C ILE A 179 37.82 11.55 -18.50
N ALA A 180 38.34 12.72 -18.83
CA ALA A 180 39.07 12.99 -20.06
C ALA A 180 40.40 13.62 -19.65
N ASP A 181 41.24 12.80 -18.99
CA ASP A 181 42.71 12.90 -19.00
C ASP A 181 43.28 11.90 -17.97
N ASP A 182 43.31 10.60 -18.31
CA ASP A 182 44.50 9.79 -18.07
C ASP A 182 44.41 8.48 -18.87
N MET A 183 44.65 8.59 -20.18
CA MET A 183 44.72 7.45 -21.08
C MET A 183 46.11 6.82 -21.00
N ALA A 184 46.38 6.06 -19.93
CA ALA A 184 47.50 5.14 -19.88
C ALA A 184 47.09 3.78 -20.54
N PRO A 185 47.89 3.24 -21.48
CA PRO A 185 47.53 2.03 -22.21
C PRO A 185 47.57 0.78 -21.31
N PRO A 186 46.60 -0.15 -21.45
CA PRO A 186 46.56 -1.37 -20.66
C PRO A 186 47.67 -2.33 -21.06
N GLN A 187 48.50 -2.72 -20.08
CA GLN A 187 49.37 -3.89 -20.22
C GLN A 187 48.54 -5.16 -20.13
N GLN A 188 48.77 -6.04 -21.10
CA GLN A 188 48.22 -7.39 -21.19
C GLN A 188 48.69 -8.25 -20.01
N ALA A 189 47.77 -8.91 -19.31
CA ALA A 189 48.03 -10.12 -18.53
C ALA A 189 46.72 -10.91 -18.42
N GLU A 190 46.55 -11.94 -19.25
CA GLU A 190 46.75 -13.36 -18.90
C GLU A 190 45.48 -14.06 -18.36
N ASN A 191 44.82 -14.73 -19.32
CA ASN A 191 44.24 -16.08 -19.22
C ASN A 191 43.92 -16.62 -17.82
N ARG A 192 42.64 -16.53 -17.42
CA ARG A 192 42.09 -17.38 -16.37
C ARG A 192 40.83 -18.09 -16.82
N THR A 193 41.04 -19.29 -17.34
CA THR A 193 40.03 -20.32 -17.61
C THR A 193 39.22 -20.60 -16.34
N MET A 194 37.90 -20.36 -16.39
CA MET A 194 36.96 -20.79 -15.35
C MET A 194 36.17 -22.00 -15.85
N PHE A 195 36.48 -23.15 -15.27
CA PHE A 195 35.72 -24.39 -15.39
C PHE A 195 34.36 -24.22 -14.70
N PHE A 196 33.26 -24.33 -15.47
CA PHE A 196 31.92 -24.48 -14.91
C PHE A 196 31.63 -25.97 -14.68
N LYS A 197 31.54 -26.37 -13.41
CA LYS A 197 31.10 -27.70 -12.99
C LYS A 197 29.59 -27.64 -12.75
N GLY A 198 28.83 -28.26 -13.64
CA GLY A 198 27.38 -28.40 -13.52
C GLY A 198 26.99 -29.28 -12.33
N GLY A 199 26.05 -28.78 -11.53
CA GLY A 199 25.37 -29.54 -10.48
C GLY A 199 23.87 -29.51 -10.73
N THR A 200 23.34 -30.58 -11.30
CA THR A 200 21.91 -30.86 -11.38
C THR A 200 21.43 -31.31 -9.99
N GLN A 201 20.65 -30.48 -9.30
CA GLN A 201 19.90 -30.91 -8.11
C GLN A 201 18.46 -31.22 -8.50
N SER A 202 18.11 -32.50 -8.32
CA SER A 202 16.78 -33.06 -8.47
C SER A 202 15.81 -32.45 -7.44
N ARG A 203 14.61 -32.11 -7.93
CA ARG A 203 13.51 -31.53 -7.18
C ARG A 203 12.61 -32.69 -6.66
N PRO A 204 12.35 -32.83 -5.35
CA PRO A 204 11.39 -33.82 -4.88
C PRO A 204 9.94 -33.40 -5.17
N ALA A 205 9.12 -34.40 -5.49
CA ALA A 205 7.69 -34.28 -5.73
C ALA A 205 6.96 -33.84 -4.43
N PHE A 206 6.12 -32.82 -4.54
CA PHE A 206 5.27 -32.36 -3.45
C PHE A 206 3.95 -33.13 -3.53
N GLU A 207 3.71 -33.97 -2.53
CA GLU A 207 2.56 -34.85 -2.37
C GLU A 207 1.39 -34.03 -1.79
N GLY A 208 0.28 -33.98 -2.53
CA GLY A 208 -0.91 -33.22 -2.17
C GLY A 208 -1.65 -33.86 -1.00
N GLN A 209 -2.01 -33.07 -0.01
CA GLN A 209 -2.96 -33.47 1.03
C GLN A 209 -4.30 -32.77 0.84
N ALA A 210 -5.33 -33.62 0.86
CA ALA A 210 -6.72 -33.35 0.63
C ALA A 210 -7.32 -32.33 1.60
N THR A 211 -8.10 -31.41 1.06
CA THR A 211 -9.02 -30.55 1.79
C THR A 211 -10.15 -31.39 2.38
N LYS A 212 -10.38 -31.26 3.69
CA LYS A 212 -11.50 -31.84 4.41
C LYS A 212 -12.70 -30.91 4.28
N ASP A 213 -13.81 -31.48 3.82
CA ASP A 213 -15.15 -30.89 3.81
C ASP A 213 -15.58 -30.47 5.24
N CYS A 214 -16.12 -29.26 5.34
CA CYS A 214 -16.92 -28.83 6.48
C CYS A 214 -18.36 -28.61 5.98
N THR A 215 -19.19 -29.63 6.15
CA THR A 215 -20.64 -29.52 6.18
C THR A 215 -21.13 -29.47 7.62
N ASP A 216 -22.21 -28.71 7.82
CA ASP A 216 -23.16 -28.75 8.92
C ASP A 216 -22.76 -28.08 10.24
N THR A 217 -23.31 -26.90 10.51
CA THR A 217 -24.58 -26.77 11.28
C THR A 217 -25.22 -25.39 11.09
#